data_AF-A0AAV4N6Y9-F1
#
_entry.id   AF-A0AAV4N6Y9-F1
#
_cell.length_a   1.000
_cell.length_b   1.000
_cell.length_c   1.000
_cell.angle_alpha   90.00
_cell.angle_beta   90.00
_cell.angle_gamma   90.00
#
_symmetry.space_group_name_H-M   'P 1'
#
loop_
_entity.id
_entity.type
_entity.pdbx_description
1 polymer ?
#
loop_
_entity_poly.entity_id
_entity_poly.type
_entity_poly.pdbx_seq_one_letter_code
_entity_poly.pdbx_strand_id
1 'polypeptide(L)' 'QSLVSCHPTGITRHTILNFPNEISLDAKDFISKLLEYNPTERLGSGIYGVEEIKSHPIFRNIDWKSLQR' A
#
# COMPACT_ATOMS: atom_id res chain seq x y z
N GLN A 1 7.25 -13.37 -10.41
CA GLN A 1 7.71 -12.16 -11.11
C GLN A 1 7.84 -11.05 -10.09
N SER A 2 8.85 -10.18 -10.19
CA SER A 2 9.07 -9.09 -9.23
C SER A 2 8.46 -7.78 -9.76
N LEU A 3 8.27 -6.78 -8.89
CA LEU A 3 7.72 -5.49 -9.31
C LEU A 3 8.58 -4.82 -10.40
N VAL A 4 9.92 -4.92 -10.28
CA VAL A 4 10.87 -4.39 -11.26
C VAL A 4 10.86 -5.16 -12.59
N SER A 5 10.56 -6.47 -12.60
CA SER A 5 10.45 -7.20 -13.86
C SER A 5 9.24 -6.76 -14.68
N CYS A 6 8.13 -6.41 -14.00
CA CYS A 6 6.91 -5.94 -14.66
C CYS A 6 6.98 -4.44 -14.99
N HIS A 7 7.70 -3.65 -14.18
CA HIS A 7 7.84 -2.21 -14.33
C HIS A 7 9.32 -1.79 -14.24
N PRO A 8 10.10 -1.95 -15.33
CA PRO A 8 11.55 -1.71 -15.31
C PRO A 8 11.93 -0.26 -15.02
N THR A 9 11.06 0.69 -15.34
CA THR A 9 11.24 2.12 -15.09
C THR A 9 10.67 2.56 -13.73
N GLY A 10 10.26 1.60 -12.88
CA GLY A 10 9.59 1.88 -11.61
C GLY A 10 8.13 2.29 -11.78
N ILE A 11 7.57 2.86 -10.70
CA ILE A 11 6.20 3.36 -10.70
C ILE A 11 6.21 4.81 -11.22
N THR A 12 5.34 5.07 -12.19
CA THR A 12 5.15 6.37 -12.84
C THR A 12 3.68 6.78 -12.69
N ARG A 13 3.36 8.03 -13.01
CA ARG A 13 1.97 8.54 -13.08
C ARG A 13 1.03 7.75 -14.02
N HIS A 14 1.58 6.91 -14.90
CA HIS A 14 0.83 6.10 -15.87
C HIS A 14 0.97 4.60 -15.61
N THR A 15 1.55 4.19 -14.48
CA THR A 15 1.69 2.79 -14.14
C THR A 15 0.33 2.20 -13.78
N ILE A 16 -0.02 1.08 -14.40
CA ILE A 16 -1.25 0.33 -14.13
C ILE A 16 -0.86 -0.91 -13.32
N LEU A 17 -1.36 -1.00 -12.09
CA LEU A 17 -1.13 -2.17 -11.24
C LEU A 17 -2.11 -3.28 -11.62
N ASN A 18 -1.58 -4.38 -12.13
CA ASN A 18 -2.36 -5.57 -12.45
C ASN A 18 -2.43 -6.49 -11.24
N PHE A 19 -3.63 -6.61 -10.65
CA PHE A 19 -3.86 -7.47 -9.51
C PHE A 19 -4.57 -8.76 -9.93
N PRO A 20 -4.09 -9.94 -9.47
CA PRO A 20 -4.82 -11.19 -9.61
C PRO A 20 -6.22 -11.13 -8.96
N ASN A 21 -7.12 -12.04 -9.36
CA ASN A 21 -8.50 -12.07 -8.87
C ASN A 21 -8.59 -12.55 -7.41
N GLU A 22 -7.56 -13.23 -6.92
CA GLU A 22 -7.45 -13.79 -5.58
C GLU A 22 -7.15 -12.73 -4.52
N ILE A 23 -6.68 -11.55 -4.94
CA ILE A 23 -6.37 -10.44 -4.04
C ILE A 23 -7.66 -9.72 -3.65
N SER A 24 -7.88 -9.55 -2.35
CA SER A 24 -9.05 -8.83 -1.82
C SER A 24 -9.03 -7.35 -2.20
N LEU A 25 -10.20 -6.71 -2.23
CA LEU A 25 -10.32 -5.29 -2.56
C LEU A 25 -9.49 -4.41 -1.61
N ASP A 26 -9.53 -4.69 -0.31
CA ASP A 26 -8.70 -3.98 0.68
C ASP A 26 -7.20 -4.14 0.40
N ALA A 27 -6.75 -5.31 -0.02
CA ALA A 27 -5.35 -5.52 -0.36
C ALA A 27 -4.96 -4.77 -1.65
N LYS A 28 -5.84 -4.74 -2.66
CA LYS A 28 -5.61 -3.93 -3.88
C LYS A 28 -5.51 -2.44 -3.54
N ASP A 29 -6.42 -1.93 -2.72
CA ASP A 29 -6.43 -0.53 -2.27
C ASP A 29 -5.17 -0.18 -1.47
N PHE A 30 -4.81 -1.04 -0.51
CA PHE A 30 -3.62 -0.85 0.31
C PHE A 30 -2.35 -0.80 -0.53
N ILE A 31 -2.14 -1.77 -1.42
CA ILE A 31 -0.96 -1.85 -2.27
C ILE A 31 -0.91 -0.64 -3.22
N SER A 32 -2.05 -0.24 -3.80
CA SER A 32 -2.12 0.91 -4.71
C SER A 32 -1.71 2.21 -4.00
N LYS A 33 -2.20 2.44 -2.77
CA LYS A 33 -1.84 3.63 -1.99
C LYS A 33 -0.40 3.62 -1.48
N LEU A 34 0.18 2.45 -1.22
CA LEU A 34 1.61 2.31 -0.90
C LEU A 34 2.50 2.54 -2.12
N LEU A 35 2.03 2.18 -3.31
CA LEU A 35 2.74 2.36 -4.57
C LEU A 35 2.32 3.65 -5.28
N GLU A 36 1.81 4.66 -4.55
CA GLU A 36 1.54 5.97 -5.13
C GLU A 36 2.80 6.56 -5.76
N TYR A 37 2.64 7.11 -6.98
CA TYR A 37 3.72 7.66 -7.77
C TYR A 37 4.33 8.86 -7.05
N ASN A 38 3.48 9.80 -6.61
CA ASN A 38 3.93 10.96 -5.86
C ASN A 38 4.30 10.52 -4.43
N PRO A 39 5.58 10.62 -4.00
CA PRO A 39 5.98 10.18 -2.68
C PRO A 39 5.25 10.89 -1.55
N THR A 40 4.80 12.14 -1.74
CA THR A 40 4.08 12.89 -0.70
C THR A 40 2.63 12.45 -0.53
N GLU A 41 2.05 11.76 -1.52
CA GLU A 41 0.68 11.25 -1.50
C GLU A 41 0.63 9.77 -1.10
N ARG A 42 1.79 9.12 -1.01
CA ARG A 42 1.90 7.72 -0.59
C ARG A 42 1.39 7.54 0.83
N LEU A 43 0.62 6.47 1.04
CA LEU A 43 0.10 6.11 2.36
C LEU A 43 1.23 6.06 3.40
N GLY A 44 1.04 6.82 4.48
CA GLY A 44 2.04 6.96 5.54
C GLY A 44 3.03 8.09 5.34
N SER A 45 2.86 8.93 4.31
CA SER A 45 3.65 10.14 4.08
C SER A 45 2.95 11.41 4.58
N GLY A 46 1.68 11.29 5.02
CA GLY A 46 0.93 12.39 5.63
C GLY A 46 1.38 12.69 7.06
N ILE A 47 0.71 13.67 7.68
CA ILE A 47 1.03 14.16 9.03
C ILE A 47 0.91 13.08 10.12
N TYR A 48 0.10 12.04 9.87
CA TYR A 48 -0.11 10.94 10.80
C TYR A 48 0.85 9.77 10.56
N GLY A 49 1.65 9.81 9.49
CA GLY A 49 2.69 8.84 9.19
C GLY A 49 2.20 7.39 9.26
N VAL A 50 2.90 6.56 10.03
CA VAL A 50 2.57 5.14 10.19
C VAL A 50 1.15 4.86 10.72
N GLU A 51 0.50 5.81 11.39
CA GLU A 51 -0.88 5.63 11.85
C GLU A 51 -1.88 5.57 10.69
N GLU A 52 -1.58 6.18 9.54
CA GLU A 52 -2.35 6.02 8.30
C GLU A 52 -2.27 4.57 7.78
N ILE A 53 -1.09 3.95 7.91
CA ILE A 53 -0.87 2.56 7.51
C ILE A 53 -1.65 1.64 8.44
N LYS A 54 -1.54 1.83 9.76
CA LYS A 54 -2.19 0.99 10.78
C LYS A 54 -3.71 1.07 10.74
N SER A 55 -4.27 2.23 10.37
CA SER A 55 -5.71 2.47 10.29
C SER A 55 -6.36 1.92 9.02
N HIS A 56 -5.57 1.41 8.07
CA HIS A 56 -6.10 0.84 6.83
C HIS A 56 -6.99 -0.41 7.09
N PRO A 57 -8.12 -0.60 6.38
CA PRO A 57 -9.03 -1.74 6.57
C PRO A 57 -8.41 -3.14 6.49
N ILE A 58 -7.27 -3.27 5.81
CA ILE A 58 -6.47 -4.51 5.75
C ILE A 58 -6.01 -4.97 7.15
N PHE A 59 -5.86 -4.04 8.09
CA PHE A 59 -5.46 -4.29 9.48
C PHE A 59 -6.59 -4.13 10.48
N ARG A 60 -7.86 -4.10 10.05
CA ARG A 60 -9.02 -3.86 10.93
C ARG A 60 -9.12 -4.77 12.16
N ASN A 61 -8.55 -5.97 12.08
CA ASN A 61 -8.58 -6.98 13.13
C ASN A 61 -7.24 -7.10 13.89
N ILE A 62 -6.32 -6.16 13.68
CA ILE A 62 -5.03 -6.14 14.37
C ILE A 62 -5.12 -5.18 15.55
N ASP A 63 -4.93 -5.72 16.75
CA ASP A 63 -4.68 -4.90 17.93
C ASP A 63 -3.20 -4.55 18.01
N TRP A 64 -2.86 -3.35 17.54
CA TRP A 64 -1.48 -2.87 17.54
C TRP A 64 -0.91 -2.69 18.95
N LYS A 65 -1.74 -2.45 19.97
CA LYS A 65 -1.26 -2.24 21.35
C LYS A 65 -0.77 -3.54 21.97
N SER A 66 -1.49 -4.66 21.75
CA SER A 66 -1.04 -5.96 22.24
C SER A 66 0.20 -6.51 21.54
N LEU A 67 0.54 -5.99 20.35
CA LEU A 67 1.77 -6.34 19.62
C LEU A 67 3.00 -5.53 20.06
N GLN A 68 2.81 -4.43 20.80
CA GLN A 68 3.90 -3.64 21.35
C GLN A 68 4.40 -4.31 22.63
N ARG A 69 5.64 -4.84 22.59
CA ARG A 69 6.36 -5.38 23.75
C ARG A 69 6.89 -4.26 24.65
#